data_AF-A0A920F648-F1
#
_entry.id   AF-A0A920F648-F1
#
_cell.length_a   1.000
_cell.length_b   1.000
_cell.length_c   1.000
_cell.angle_alpha   90.00
_cell.angle_beta   90.00
_cell.angle_gamma   90.00
#
_symmetry.space_group_name_H-M   'P 1'
#
loop_
_entity.id
_entity.type
_entity.pdbx_description
1 polymer ?
#
loop_
_entity_poly.entity_id
_entity_poly.type
_entity_poly.pdbx_seq_one_letter_code
_entity_poly.pdbx_strand_id
1 'polypeptide(L)'
;MINEAEQNAEADKERREMVETRNQAEQLIHSTEKMLTDFGEKIDATEKTEIEKLIEDAKAAISGDDAAQIKSTMEALQQGSMKLGEAMYKAQQEEGQAAPDADNSGEGARDKDLKQMPKSLTPILRK
;
A
#
# COMPACT_ATOMS: atom_id res chain seq x y z
N MET A 1 -3.80 -34.93 26.00
CA MET A 1 -2.37 -34.56 25.78
C MET A 1 -2.07 -34.20 24.33
N ILE A 2 -1.99 -35.11 23.35
CA ILE A 2 -1.66 -34.73 21.95
C ILE A 2 -2.76 -33.84 21.32
N ASN A 3 -4.04 -34.23 21.44
CA ASN A 3 -5.17 -33.44 20.92
C ASN A 3 -5.32 -32.05 21.59
N GLU A 4 -4.92 -31.90 22.86
CA GLU A 4 -4.98 -30.60 23.56
C GLU A 4 -3.82 -29.68 23.14
N ALA A 5 -2.65 -30.24 22.86
CA ALA A 5 -1.51 -29.48 22.37
C ALA A 5 -1.77 -28.93 20.96
N GLU A 6 -2.38 -29.74 20.08
CA GLU A 6 -2.74 -29.34 18.71
C GLU A 6 -3.83 -28.25 18.68
N GLN A 7 -4.86 -28.35 19.52
CA GLN A 7 -5.92 -27.33 19.61
C GLN A 7 -5.40 -25.98 20.10
N ASN A 8 -4.48 -25.99 21.07
CA ASN A 8 -3.85 -24.75 21.55
C ASN A 8 -2.93 -24.14 20.48
N ALA A 9 -2.19 -24.98 19.75
CA ALA A 9 -1.32 -24.51 18.66
C ALA A 9 -2.12 -23.82 17.53
N GLU A 10 -3.28 -24.38 17.14
CA GLU A 10 -4.13 -23.75 16.11
C GLU A 10 -4.75 -22.45 16.63
N ALA A 11 -5.27 -22.44 17.87
CA ALA A 11 -5.85 -21.23 18.45
C ALA A 11 -4.84 -20.08 18.60
N ASP A 12 -3.58 -20.39 18.96
CA ASP A 12 -2.52 -19.38 19.05
C ASP A 12 -2.12 -18.85 17.67
N LYS A 13 -2.12 -19.72 16.66
CA LYS A 13 -1.87 -19.34 15.27
C LYS A 13 -2.97 -18.42 14.74
N GLU A 14 -4.24 -18.76 14.95
CA GLU A 14 -5.38 -17.93 14.56
C GLU A 14 -5.33 -16.54 15.23
N ARG A 15 -5.03 -16.47 16.53
CA ARG A 15 -4.87 -15.17 17.22
C ARG A 15 -3.74 -14.35 16.62
N ARG A 16 -2.61 -14.99 16.31
CA ARG A 16 -1.46 -14.31 15.72
C ARG A 16 -1.78 -13.76 14.33
N GLU A 17 -2.41 -14.57 13.48
CA GLU A 17 -2.84 -14.15 12.15
C GLU A 17 -3.85 -13.00 12.20
N MET A 18 -4.77 -13.01 13.17
CA MET A 18 -5.72 -11.91 13.37
C MET A 18 -5.00 -10.61 13.75
N VAL A 19 -4.06 -10.66 14.70
CA VAL A 19 -3.27 -9.48 15.10
C VAL A 19 -2.43 -8.96 13.94
N GLU A 20 -1.78 -9.84 13.18
CA GLU A 20 -1.00 -9.45 11.99
C GLU A 20 -1.89 -8.79 10.93
N THR A 21 -3.07 -9.35 10.68
CA THR A 21 -4.06 -8.78 9.75
C THR A 21 -4.52 -7.40 10.21
N ARG A 22 -4.82 -7.23 11.51
CA ARG A 22 -5.23 -5.94 12.08
C ARG A 22 -4.14 -4.88 11.94
N ASN A 23 -2.89 -5.22 12.25
CA ASN A 23 -1.76 -4.30 12.11
C ASN A 23 -1.53 -3.88 10.65
N GLN A 24 -1.70 -4.79 9.69
CA GLN A 24 -1.61 -4.46 8.26
C GLN A 24 -2.72 -3.50 7.83
N ALA A 25 -3.95 -3.73 8.29
CA ALA A 25 -5.07 -2.84 8.03
C ALA A 25 -4.84 -1.44 8.61
N GLU A 26 -4.36 -1.33 9.85
CA GLU A 26 -4.02 -0.06 10.49
C GLU A 26 -2.95 0.72 9.74
N GLN A 27 -1.89 0.04 9.30
CA GLN A 27 -0.84 0.66 8.48
C GLN A 27 -1.40 1.20 7.16
N LEU A 28 -2.24 0.42 6.49
CA LEU A 28 -2.88 0.84 5.25
C LEU A 28 -3.77 2.06 5.48
N ILE A 29 -4.68 2.00 6.46
CA ILE A 29 -5.55 3.12 6.88
C ILE A 29 -4.74 4.39 7.06
N HIS A 30 -3.69 4.34 7.90
CA HIS A 30 -2.88 5.50 8.20
C HIS A 30 -2.19 6.08 6.95
N SER A 31 -1.63 5.20 6.10
CA SER A 31 -0.98 5.64 4.86
C SER A 31 -1.96 6.32 3.89
N THR A 32 -3.18 5.81 3.78
CA THR A 32 -4.21 6.35 2.88
C THR A 32 -4.77 7.67 3.41
N GLU A 33 -4.99 7.78 4.72
CA GLU A 33 -5.38 9.05 5.36
C GLU A 33 -4.36 10.16 5.12
N LYS A 34 -3.07 9.82 5.23
CA LYS A 34 -1.99 10.75 4.96
C LYS A 34 -2.03 11.22 3.50
N MET A 35 -2.16 10.28 2.55
CA MET A 35 -2.26 10.63 1.12
C MET A 35 -3.50 11.49 0.81
N LEU A 36 -4.64 11.23 1.44
CA LEU A 36 -5.84 12.07 1.29
C LEU A 36 -5.65 13.47 1.89
N THR A 37 -4.94 13.58 3.00
CA THR A 37 -4.63 14.88 3.60
C THR A 37 -3.71 15.70 2.68
N ASP A 38 -2.70 15.06 2.11
CA ASP A 38 -1.68 15.72 1.30
C ASP A 38 -2.16 16.02 -0.14
N PHE A 39 -3.01 15.16 -0.71
CA PHE A 39 -3.39 15.20 -2.13
C PHE A 39 -4.91 15.17 -2.39
N GLY A 40 -5.75 15.08 -1.36
CA GLY A 40 -7.20 14.95 -1.51
C GLY A 40 -7.89 16.18 -2.12
N GLU A 41 -7.22 17.32 -2.22
CA GLU A 41 -7.72 18.48 -2.97
C GLU A 41 -7.48 18.37 -4.48
N LYS A 42 -6.58 17.48 -4.91
CA LYS A 42 -6.16 17.28 -6.31
C LYS A 42 -6.92 16.13 -7.00
N ILE A 43 -7.82 15.46 -6.28
CA ILE A 43 -8.65 14.36 -6.78
C ILE A 43 -10.12 14.78 -6.88
N ASP A 44 -10.92 14.04 -7.64
CA ASP A 44 -12.35 14.32 -7.74
C ASP A 44 -13.07 14.13 -6.39
N ALA A 45 -14.07 14.96 -6.11
CA ALA A 45 -14.81 14.90 -4.84
C ALA A 45 -15.54 13.56 -4.65
N THR A 46 -15.96 12.91 -5.73
CA THR A 46 -16.60 11.58 -5.69
C THR A 46 -15.58 10.52 -5.26
N GLU A 47 -14.38 10.53 -5.87
CA GLU A 47 -13.31 9.59 -5.54
C GLU A 47 -12.81 9.81 -4.11
N LYS A 48 -12.66 11.07 -3.68
CA LYS A 48 -12.32 11.43 -2.31
C LYS A 48 -13.31 10.83 -1.31
N THR A 49 -14.61 11.05 -1.54
CA THR A 49 -15.68 10.55 -0.66
C THR A 49 -15.70 9.02 -0.62
N GLU A 50 -15.45 8.36 -1.76
CA GLU A 50 -15.36 6.90 -1.83
C GLU A 50 -14.20 6.36 -0.98
N ILE A 51 -13.02 6.98 -1.06
CA ILE A 51 -11.84 6.57 -0.28
C ILE A 51 -12.04 6.86 1.21
N GLU A 52 -12.61 8.02 1.58
CA GLU A 52 -12.94 8.35 2.97
C GLU A 52 -13.88 7.30 3.58
N LYS A 53 -14.89 6.87 2.84
CA LYS A 53 -15.78 5.79 3.27
C LYS A 53 -15.04 4.46 3.43
N LEU A 54 -14.15 4.09 2.51
CA LEU A 54 -13.35 2.87 2.62
C LEU A 54 -12.44 2.88 3.86
N ILE A 55 -11.88 4.05 4.22
CA ILE A 55 -11.12 4.23 5.45
C ILE A 55 -12.00 4.01 6.67
N GLU A 56 -13.21 4.58 6.71
CA GLU A 56 -14.15 4.38 7.80
C GLU A 56 -14.58 2.91 7.94
N ASP A 57 -14.89 2.25 6.83
CA ASP A 57 -15.28 0.84 6.79
C ASP A 57 -14.13 -0.05 7.32
N ALA A 58 -12.89 0.23 6.92
CA ALA A 58 -11.70 -0.49 7.40
C ALA A 58 -11.46 -0.25 8.91
N LYS A 59 -11.63 0.99 9.41
CA LYS A 59 -11.54 1.32 10.84
C LYS A 59 -12.61 0.59 11.68
N ALA A 60 -13.82 0.49 11.15
CA ALA A 60 -14.89 -0.26 11.79
C ALA A 60 -14.58 -1.76 11.83
N ALA A 61 -14.05 -2.31 10.73
CA ALA A 61 -13.68 -3.73 10.64
C ALA A 61 -12.58 -4.12 11.63
N ILE A 62 -11.51 -3.31 11.75
CA ILE A 62 -10.40 -3.61 12.69
C ILE A 62 -10.81 -3.54 14.16
N SER A 63 -11.89 -2.80 14.47
CA SER A 63 -12.46 -2.73 15.81
C SER A 63 -13.28 -3.97 16.20
N GLY A 64 -13.58 -4.83 15.22
CA GLY A 64 -14.21 -6.13 15.42
C GLY A 64 -13.21 -7.29 15.43
N ASP A 65 -13.76 -8.51 15.41
CA ASP A 65 -13.00 -9.77 15.44
C ASP A 65 -13.25 -10.65 14.19
N ASP A 66 -13.82 -10.08 13.13
CA ASP A 66 -14.03 -10.77 11.85
C ASP A 66 -12.83 -10.57 10.91
N ALA A 67 -11.94 -11.55 10.89
CA ALA A 67 -10.75 -11.53 10.04
C ALA A 67 -11.08 -11.51 8.53
N ALA A 68 -12.21 -12.06 8.10
CA ALA A 68 -12.62 -12.02 6.70
C ALA A 68 -13.09 -10.60 6.33
N GLN A 69 -13.82 -9.94 7.22
CA GLN A 69 -14.23 -8.56 7.04
C GLN A 69 -13.04 -7.59 7.02
N ILE A 70 -12.05 -7.79 7.91
CA ILE A 70 -10.82 -6.97 7.90
C ILE A 70 -10.06 -7.15 6.57
N LYS A 71 -9.90 -8.38 6.08
CA LYS A 71 -9.23 -8.64 4.80
C LYS A 71 -9.98 -8.02 3.62
N SER A 72 -11.31 -8.15 3.59
CA SER A 72 -12.13 -7.60 2.51
C SER A 72 -12.08 -6.07 2.47
N THR A 73 -12.16 -5.40 3.63
CA THR A 73 -12.06 -3.94 3.71
C THR A 73 -10.65 -3.45 3.40
N MET A 74 -9.60 -4.18 3.82
CA MET A 74 -8.22 -3.92 3.40
C MET A 74 -8.05 -3.98 1.88
N GLU A 75 -8.53 -5.02 1.22
CA GLU A 75 -8.41 -5.18 -0.23
C GLU A 75 -9.11 -4.03 -0.98
N ALA A 76 -10.30 -3.65 -0.50
CA ALA A 76 -11.04 -2.52 -1.07
C ALA A 76 -10.29 -1.18 -0.86
N LEU A 77 -9.78 -0.94 0.35
CA LEU A 77 -8.98 0.25 0.65
C LEU A 77 -7.68 0.28 -0.16
N GLN A 78 -7.04 -0.87 -0.40
CA GLN A 78 -5.84 -0.98 -1.21
C GLN A 78 -6.10 -0.60 -2.67
N GLN A 79 -7.24 -1.03 -3.23
CA GLN A 79 -7.68 -0.61 -4.56
C GLN A 79 -7.96 0.90 -4.62
N GLY A 80 -8.63 1.47 -3.61
CA GLY A 80 -8.83 2.91 -3.51
C GLY A 80 -7.51 3.69 -3.42
N SER A 81 -6.56 3.17 -2.66
CA SER A 81 -5.22 3.76 -2.47
C SER A 81 -4.39 3.74 -3.76
N MET A 82 -4.53 2.72 -4.60
CA MET A 82 -3.88 2.70 -5.92
C MET A 82 -4.41 3.81 -6.83
N LYS A 83 -5.73 4.03 -6.87
CA LYS A 83 -6.34 5.14 -7.63
C LYS A 83 -5.85 6.51 -7.13
N LEU A 84 -5.77 6.67 -5.81
CA LEU A 84 -5.23 7.87 -5.18
C LEU A 84 -3.76 8.12 -5.58
N GLY A 85 -2.94 7.06 -5.57
CA GLY A 85 -1.55 7.12 -6.02
C GLY A 85 -1.43 7.53 -7.48
N GLU A 86 -2.27 7.00 -8.37
CA GLU A 86 -2.29 7.41 -9.78
C GLU A 86 -2.66 8.88 -9.96
N ALA A 87 -3.65 9.38 -9.21
CA ALA A 87 -4.04 10.78 -9.24
C ALA A 87 -2.95 11.70 -8.68
N MET A 88 -2.27 11.29 -7.60
CA MET A 88 -1.11 11.96 -7.04
C MET A 88 0.03 12.07 -8.08
N TYR A 89 0.39 10.96 -8.74
CA TYR A 89 1.44 10.97 -9.77
C TYR A 89 1.10 11.90 -10.94
N LYS A 90 -0.17 11.95 -11.37
CA LYS A 90 -0.63 12.88 -12.42
C LYS A 90 -0.54 14.33 -11.96
N ALA A 91 -1.03 14.64 -10.77
CA ALA A 91 -0.98 16.00 -10.23
C ALA A 91 0.47 16.48 -10.00
N GLN A 92 1.36 15.59 -9.58
CA GLN A 92 2.78 15.89 -9.42
C GLN A 92 3.52 16.07 -10.75
N GLN A 93 3.07 15.41 -11.83
CA GLN A 93 3.57 15.70 -13.19
C GLN A 93 3.12 17.07 -13.69
N GLU A 94 1.91 17.50 -13.34
CA GLU A 94 1.37 18.81 -13.73
C GLU A 94 2.03 19.96 -12.96
N GLU A 95 2.38 19.75 -11.69
CA GLU A 95 3.20 20.69 -10.90
C GLU A 95 4.72 20.58 -11.19
N GLY A 96 5.14 19.50 -11.86
CA GLY A 96 6.52 19.06 -12.07
C GLY A 96 7.31 19.76 -13.18
N GLN A 97 7.14 21.07 -13.34
CA GLN A 97 8.21 21.94 -13.87
C GLN A 97 9.28 22.29 -12.82
N ALA A 98 9.33 21.60 -11.68
CA ALA A 98 10.41 21.70 -10.68
C ALA A 98 10.86 20.31 -10.19
N ALA A 99 12.17 20.21 -9.94
CA ALA A 99 13.03 19.02 -9.89
C ALA A 99 12.66 17.90 -8.88
N PRO A 100 13.19 16.67 -9.07
CA PRO A 100 12.97 15.56 -8.17
C PRO A 100 13.98 15.58 -7.01
N ASP A 101 13.48 15.63 -5.79
CA ASP A 101 14.14 15.06 -4.62
C ASP A 101 13.11 14.15 -3.94
N ALA A 102 13.30 12.85 -4.10
CA ALA A 102 12.62 11.83 -3.33
C ALA A 102 13.59 10.68 -3.12
N ASP A 103 14.53 10.91 -2.19
CA ASP A 103 15.27 9.87 -1.51
C ASP A 103 14.32 9.06 -0.61
N ASN A 104 14.25 7.77 -0.92
CA ASN A 104 14.16 6.64 0.00
C ASN A 104 12.95 6.48 0.94
N SER A 105 12.12 5.48 0.61
CA SER A 105 11.79 4.38 1.55
C SER A 105 11.19 3.21 0.78
N GLY A 106 11.97 2.14 0.61
CA GLY A 106 11.50 0.90 -0.04
C GLY A 106 12.60 -0.14 -0.22
N GLU A 107 13.41 -0.38 0.82
CA GLU A 107 14.37 -1.48 0.85
C GLU A 107 13.66 -2.79 1.22
N GLY A 108 13.68 -3.79 0.33
CA GLY A 108 12.98 -5.05 0.59
C GLY A 108 12.94 -6.09 -0.55
N ALA A 109 14.10 -6.42 -1.11
CA ALA A 109 14.42 -7.71 -1.74
C ALA A 109 13.67 -8.13 -3.03
N ARG A 110 14.34 -7.97 -4.18
CA ARG A 110 14.46 -9.07 -5.16
C ARG A 110 15.91 -9.21 -5.63
N ASP A 111 16.41 -10.39 -5.28
CA ASP A 111 17.74 -10.93 -5.45
C ASP A 111 18.06 -11.19 -6.94
N LYS A 112 19.32 -10.91 -7.30
CA LYS A 112 20.14 -11.56 -8.34
C LYS A 112 19.87 -11.32 -9.84
N ASP A 113 21.02 -11.06 -10.50
CA ASP A 113 21.34 -11.37 -11.90
C ASP A 113 20.81 -10.46 -13.01
N LEU A 114 21.37 -9.25 -13.12
CA LEU A 114 21.73 -8.72 -14.45
C LEU A 114 23.17 -8.20 -14.47
N LYS A 115 24.02 -9.05 -15.05
CA LYS A 115 25.42 -8.85 -15.42
C LYS A 115 25.69 -7.47 -16.01
N GLN A 116 26.82 -6.94 -15.55
CA GLN A 116 27.75 -6.05 -16.25
C GLN A 116 27.65 -6.17 -17.78
N MET A 117 27.47 -5.04 -18.47
CA MET A 117 28.40 -4.58 -19.52
C MET A 117 28.05 -3.15 -20.03
N PRO A 118 29.06 -2.42 -20.54
CA PRO A 118 29.12 -0.95 -20.51
C PRO A 118 28.38 -0.22 -21.65
N LYS A 119 27.87 0.98 -21.32
CA LYS A 119 27.32 2.00 -22.22
C LYS A 119 28.39 2.60 -23.16
N SER A 120 28.83 1.86 -24.16
CA SER A 120 29.62 2.47 -25.25
C SER A 120 29.31 1.78 -26.58
N LEU A 121 28.25 2.21 -27.25
CA LEU A 121 28.04 2.04 -28.69
C LEU A 121 26.87 2.93 -29.11
N THR A 122 27.10 4.24 -29.07
CA THR A 122 26.30 5.18 -29.87
C THR A 122 27.09 5.44 -31.16
N PRO A 123 26.59 5.07 -32.34
CA PRO A 123 27.28 5.32 -33.58
C PRO A 123 27.10 6.80 -33.96
N ILE A 124 28.16 7.60 -33.84
CA ILE A 124 28.19 8.95 -34.39
C ILE A 124 28.51 8.83 -35.88
N LEU A 125 27.46 8.78 -36.72
CA LEU A 125 27.54 9.21 -38.11
C LEU A 125 27.53 10.74 -38.14
N ARG A 126 28.68 11.37 -38.41
CA ARG A 126 28.84 12.68 -39.08
C ARG A 126 30.32 13.04 -39.15
N LYS A 127 31.01 12.73 -40.25
CA LYS A 127 31.36 13.68 -41.32
C LYS A 127 32.12 12.95 -42.42
#